data_AF-A0A6N9TZ32-F1
#
_entry.id   AF-A0A6N9TZ32-F1
#
_cell.length_a   1.000
_cell.length_b   1.000
_cell.length_c   1.000
_cell.angle_alpha   90.00
_cell.angle_beta   90.00
_cell.angle_gamma   90.00
#
_symmetry.space_group_name_H-M   'P 1'
#
loop_
_entity.id
_entity.type
_entity.pdbx_description
1 polymer ?
#
loop_
_entity_poly.entity_id
_entity_poly.type
_entity_poly.pdbx_seq_one_letter_code
_entity_poly.pdbx_strand_id
1 'polypeptide(L)'
;GEVQAARAADLKGIPFTLSTVSVCPIEEVAPQIKRPMWFQLYVLRDRGFMRNALERAKAAGCSTLVFTVDMPTPGARYRDAHSGMSGNHAALRRYWQAVTHPQWALDVGLQGRPHDLGNISTYLGKPTGLEDYIGWLANNFDPSISWRDLE
;
A
#
# COMPACT_ATOMS: atom_id res chain seq x y z
N GLY A 1 -7.58 -9.44 1.53
CA GLY A 1 -6.94 -8.14 1.21
C GLY A 1 -7.88 -6.99 1.44
N GLU A 2 -7.53 -5.82 0.92
CA GLU A 2 -8.19 -4.54 1.17
C GLU A 2 -9.64 -4.52 0.69
N VAL A 3 -9.96 -5.18 -0.43
CA VAL A 3 -11.34 -5.36 -0.90
C VAL A 3 -12.23 -6.02 0.17
N GLN A 4 -11.72 -7.06 0.84
CA GLN A 4 -12.48 -7.76 1.87
C GLN A 4 -12.69 -6.88 3.12
N ALA A 5 -11.66 -6.12 3.50
CA ALA A 5 -11.73 -5.18 4.61
C ALA A 5 -12.70 -4.02 4.30
N ALA A 6 -12.67 -3.48 3.08
CA ALA A 6 -13.56 -2.42 2.63
C ALA A 6 -15.03 -2.87 2.62
N ARG A 7 -15.31 -4.07 2.09
CA ARG A 7 -16.66 -4.68 2.15
C ARG A 7 -17.14 -4.85 3.59
N ALA A 8 -16.28 -5.35 4.47
CA ALA A 8 -16.62 -5.52 5.88
C ALA A 8 -16.92 -4.18 6.57
N ALA A 9 -16.14 -3.14 6.27
CA ALA A 9 -16.36 -1.78 6.77
C ALA A 9 -17.70 -1.19 6.28
N ASP A 10 -18.00 -1.33 4.99
CA ASP A 10 -19.26 -0.87 4.38
C ASP A 10 -20.48 -1.57 5.02
N LEU A 11 -20.40 -2.89 5.21
CA LEU A 11 -21.44 -3.68 5.89
C LEU A 11 -21.69 -3.25 7.35
N LYS A 12 -20.66 -2.70 8.01
CA LYS A 12 -20.75 -2.18 9.38
C LYS A 12 -21.01 -0.68 9.43
N GLY A 13 -21.14 -0.01 8.29
CA GLY A 13 -21.40 1.42 8.21
C GLY A 13 -20.25 2.30 8.70
N ILE A 14 -19.01 1.79 8.72
CA ILE A 14 -17.82 2.54 9.13
C ILE A 14 -16.98 2.96 7.92
N PRO A 15 -16.29 4.12 7.96
CA PRO A 15 -15.40 4.53 6.88
C PRO A 15 -14.19 3.60 6.77
N PHE A 16 -13.74 3.36 5.55
CA PHE A 16 -12.51 2.64 5.24
C PHE A 16 -11.50 3.61 4.64
N THR A 17 -10.25 3.57 5.12
CA THR A 17 -9.16 4.39 4.60
C THR A 17 -8.20 3.51 3.82
N LEU A 18 -8.11 3.71 2.51
CA LEU A 18 -7.17 2.99 1.64
C LEU A 18 -5.79 3.65 1.68
N SER A 19 -4.73 2.86 1.85
CA SER A 19 -3.36 3.38 1.83
C SER A 19 -2.85 3.67 0.43
N THR A 20 -1.95 4.65 0.30
CA THR A 20 -1.17 4.88 -0.93
C THR A 20 -0.46 3.60 -1.39
N VAL A 21 0.03 2.82 -0.42
CA VAL A 21 0.84 1.60 -0.63
C VAL A 21 0.00 0.33 -0.48
N SER A 22 -1.24 0.35 -0.96
CA SER A 22 -2.13 -0.81 -0.94
C SER A 22 -1.79 -1.84 -2.02
N VAL A 23 -2.11 -3.10 -1.72
CA VAL A 23 -1.99 -4.23 -2.66
C VAL A 23 -3.08 -4.16 -3.72
N CYS A 24 -4.34 -3.95 -3.31
CA CYS A 24 -5.42 -3.67 -4.25
C CYS A 24 -5.40 -2.19 -4.70
N PRO A 25 -5.51 -1.90 -6.00
CA PRO A 25 -5.62 -0.52 -6.49
C PRO A 25 -6.96 0.12 -6.13
N ILE A 26 -7.02 1.46 -6.17
CA ILE A 26 -8.25 2.24 -5.89
C ILE A 26 -9.44 1.72 -6.72
N GLU A 27 -9.21 1.42 -8.01
CA GLU A 27 -10.22 0.97 -8.97
C GLU A 27 -10.78 -0.42 -8.65
N GLU A 28 -10.03 -1.25 -7.91
CA GLU A 28 -10.50 -2.56 -7.47
C GLU A 28 -11.35 -2.45 -6.20
N VAL A 29 -10.99 -1.51 -5.30
CA VAL A 29 -11.65 -1.36 -3.99
C VAL A 29 -12.92 -0.52 -4.09
N ALA A 30 -12.91 0.58 -4.85
CA ALA A 30 -14.00 1.54 -4.88
C ALA A 30 -15.35 0.97 -5.35
N PRO A 31 -15.41 0.11 -6.38
CA PRO A 31 -16.68 -0.49 -6.81
C PRO A 31 -17.29 -1.47 -5.80
N GLN A 32 -16.54 -1.85 -4.76
CA GLN A 32 -16.92 -2.90 -3.80
C GLN A 32 -17.65 -2.38 -2.58
N ILE A 33 -17.76 -1.06 -2.46
CA ILE A 33 -18.38 -0.36 -1.34
C ILE A 33 -19.39 0.66 -1.86
N LYS A 34 -20.47 0.86 -1.11
CA LYS A 34 -21.48 1.88 -1.46
C LYS A 34 -21.14 3.24 -0.88
N ARG A 35 -20.45 3.26 0.26
CA ARG A 35 -20.00 4.47 0.93
C ARG A 35 -18.70 4.98 0.32
N PRO A 36 -18.47 6.30 0.27
CA PRO A 36 -17.18 6.85 -0.10
C PRO A 36 -16.08 6.35 0.85
N MET A 37 -14.97 5.84 0.29
CA MET A 37 -13.77 5.58 1.09
C MET A 37 -12.96 6.86 1.31
N TRP A 38 -12.09 6.80 2.30
CA TRP A 38 -11.03 7.78 2.49
C TRP A 38 -9.76 7.28 1.80
N PHE A 39 -8.93 8.21 1.33
CA PHE A 39 -7.65 7.87 0.73
C PHE A 39 -6.52 8.45 1.58
N GLN A 40 -5.59 7.60 2.00
CA GLN A 40 -4.40 8.02 2.72
C GLN A 40 -3.26 8.29 1.72
N LEU A 41 -2.67 9.48 1.79
CA LEU A 41 -1.56 9.92 0.94
C LEU A 41 -0.27 10.10 1.74
N TYR A 42 0.80 9.46 1.29
CA TYR A 42 2.18 9.80 1.66
C TYR A 42 2.74 10.86 0.73
N VAL A 43 3.63 11.69 1.28
CA VAL A 43 4.38 12.67 0.49
C VAL A 43 5.56 11.99 -0.11
N LEU A 44 5.51 11.88 -1.42
CA LEU A 44 6.56 11.31 -2.21
C LEU A 44 7.20 12.41 -3.05
N ARG A 45 8.51 12.29 -3.28
CA ARG A 45 9.28 13.18 -4.16
C ARG A 45 8.69 13.20 -5.57
N ASP A 46 8.15 12.07 -6.02
CA ASP A 46 7.39 11.98 -7.27
C ASP A 46 6.02 12.67 -7.14
N ARG A 47 6.01 13.96 -7.48
CA ARG A 47 4.79 14.79 -7.55
C ARG A 47 3.83 14.31 -8.66
N GLY A 48 4.34 13.65 -9.70
CA GLY A 48 3.54 13.05 -10.77
C GLY A 48 2.70 11.88 -10.25
N PHE A 49 3.32 11.00 -9.46
CA PHE A 49 2.63 9.90 -8.80
C PHE A 49 1.53 10.42 -7.86
N MET A 50 1.83 11.43 -7.03
CA MET A 50 0.84 11.98 -6.10
C MET A 50 -0.35 12.59 -6.84
N ARG A 51 -0.11 13.35 -7.92
CA ARG A 51 -1.19 13.90 -8.75
C ARG A 51 -2.04 12.79 -9.36
N ASN A 52 -1.40 11.77 -9.93
CA ASN A 52 -2.12 10.63 -10.50
C ASN A 52 -2.96 9.88 -9.46
N ALA A 53 -2.41 9.63 -8.27
CA ALA A 53 -3.14 8.96 -7.19
C ALA A 53 -4.33 9.79 -6.70
N LEU A 54 -4.18 11.11 -6.58
CA LEU A 54 -5.25 12.03 -6.21
C LEU A 54 -6.35 12.11 -7.27
N GLU A 55 -5.98 12.19 -8.55
CA GLU A 55 -6.94 12.19 -9.67
C GLU A 55 -7.75 10.89 -9.69
N ARG A 56 -7.09 9.74 -9.50
CA ARG A 56 -7.73 8.42 -9.41
C ARG A 56 -8.64 8.30 -8.20
N ALA A 57 -8.18 8.74 -7.03
CA ALA A 57 -8.98 8.76 -5.80
C ALA A 57 -10.23 9.63 -5.97
N LYS A 58 -10.09 10.82 -6.58
CA LYS A 58 -11.20 11.71 -6.87
C LYS A 58 -12.18 11.10 -7.88
N ALA A 59 -11.67 10.49 -8.95
CA ALA A 59 -12.48 9.81 -9.96
C ALA A 59 -13.24 8.60 -9.37
N ALA A 60 -12.65 7.93 -8.39
CA ALA A 60 -13.27 6.83 -7.65
C ALA A 60 -14.28 7.28 -6.57
N GLY A 61 -14.50 8.60 -6.42
CA GLY A 61 -15.47 9.14 -5.47
C GLY A 61 -14.99 9.17 -4.02
N CYS A 62 -13.67 9.12 -3.77
CA CYS A 62 -13.13 9.29 -2.42
C CYS A 62 -13.51 10.67 -1.88
N SER A 63 -14.16 10.70 -0.71
CA SER A 63 -14.68 11.95 -0.12
C SER A 63 -13.65 12.70 0.72
N THR A 64 -12.60 12.01 1.17
CA THR A 64 -11.71 12.51 2.21
C THR A 64 -10.29 12.05 1.93
N LEU A 65 -9.35 13.00 1.99
CA LEU A 65 -7.93 12.76 1.90
C LEU A 65 -7.34 12.79 3.32
N VAL A 66 -6.65 11.71 3.69
CA VAL A 66 -5.91 11.60 4.95
C VAL A 66 -4.44 11.77 4.64
N PHE A 67 -3.85 12.86 5.10
CA PHE A 67 -2.47 13.18 4.80
C PHE A 67 -1.54 12.73 5.91
N THR A 68 -0.55 11.90 5.59
CA THR A 68 0.35 11.31 6.58
C THR A 68 1.68 12.06 6.60
N VAL A 69 1.89 12.84 7.67
CA VAL A 69 3.06 13.74 7.86
C VAL A 69 4.14 13.18 8.78
N ASP A 70 3.89 12.05 9.43
CA ASP A 70 4.74 11.50 10.49
C ASP A 70 5.93 10.67 9.97
N MET A 71 6.02 10.44 8.66
CA MET A 71 7.00 9.56 8.06
C MET A 71 7.85 10.24 6.97
N PRO A 72 8.75 11.18 7.34
CA PRO A 72 9.69 11.80 6.40
C PRO A 72 10.82 10.84 5.97
N THR A 73 11.07 9.78 6.75
CA THR A 73 12.01 8.70 6.42
C THR A 73 11.45 7.35 6.87
N PRO A 74 11.80 6.24 6.21
CA PRO A 74 11.43 4.90 6.68
C PRO A 74 11.97 4.64 8.09
N GLY A 75 11.08 4.30 9.02
CA GLY A 75 11.47 3.97 10.40
C GLY A 75 12.27 2.66 10.50
N ALA A 76 13.15 2.58 11.50
CA ALA A 76 13.96 1.38 11.76
C ALA A 76 13.12 0.25 12.40
N ARG A 77 12.50 -0.59 11.56
CA ARG A 77 11.72 -1.76 11.99
C ARG A 77 12.61 -3.00 12.05
N TYR A 78 13.30 -3.22 13.18
CA TYR A 78 14.20 -4.37 13.36
C TYR A 78 13.53 -5.73 13.13
N ARG A 79 12.22 -5.82 13.42
CA ARG A 79 11.45 -7.04 13.16
C ARG A 79 11.45 -7.43 11.70
N ASP A 80 11.48 -6.47 10.77
CA ASP A 80 11.41 -6.76 9.33
C ASP A 80 12.65 -7.53 8.85
N ALA A 81 13.83 -7.18 9.39
CA ALA A 81 15.07 -7.93 9.15
C ALA A 81 15.03 -9.32 9.83
N HIS A 82 14.40 -9.42 10.99
CA HIS A 82 14.24 -10.69 11.69
C HIS A 82 13.21 -11.63 11.02
N SER A 83 12.10 -11.12 10.51
CA SER A 83 11.04 -11.93 9.90
C SER A 83 11.36 -12.32 8.45
N GLY A 84 12.35 -11.69 7.82
CA GLY A 84 12.66 -11.91 6.41
C GLY A 84 11.83 -11.06 5.45
N MET A 85 11.26 -9.95 5.95
CA MET A 85 10.72 -8.87 5.12
C MET A 85 11.84 -7.98 4.54
N SER A 86 13.00 -7.95 5.20
CA SER A 86 14.22 -7.30 4.71
C SER A 86 15.48 -8.08 5.16
N GLY A 87 16.65 -7.69 4.66
CA GLY A 87 17.95 -8.23 5.07
C GLY A 87 18.48 -9.42 4.24
N ASN A 88 19.75 -9.78 4.45
CA ASN A 88 20.53 -10.66 3.57
C ASN A 88 19.99 -12.10 3.42
N HIS A 89 19.23 -12.59 4.41
CA HIS A 89 18.70 -13.95 4.41
C HIS A 89 17.17 -13.99 4.27
N ALA A 90 16.56 -12.90 3.80
CA ALA A 90 15.12 -12.73 3.69
C ALA A 90 14.46 -13.87 2.88
N ALA A 91 15.00 -14.17 1.70
CA ALA A 91 14.46 -15.22 0.83
C ALA A 91 14.42 -16.61 1.52
N LEU A 92 15.53 -17.02 2.16
CA LEU A 92 15.61 -18.30 2.86
C LEU A 92 14.59 -18.38 4.00
N ARG A 93 14.42 -17.30 4.76
CA ARG A 93 13.43 -17.23 5.84
C ARG A 93 11.99 -17.30 5.32
N ARG A 94 11.68 -16.64 4.20
CA ARG A 94 10.36 -16.72 3.55
C ARG A 94 10.05 -18.15 3.09
N TYR A 95 11.02 -18.86 2.50
CA TYR A 95 10.84 -20.27 2.14
C TYR A 95 10.56 -21.16 3.35
N TRP A 96 11.35 -20.99 4.43
CA TRP A 96 11.12 -21.73 5.66
C TRP A 96 9.75 -21.44 6.27
N GLN A 97 9.29 -20.18 6.25
CA GLN A 97 7.95 -19.80 6.69
C GLN A 97 6.85 -20.43 5.85
N ALA A 98 7.02 -20.49 4.52
CA ALA A 98 6.06 -21.13 3.62
C ALA A 98 5.93 -22.64 3.91
N VAL A 99 7.04 -23.33 4.20
CA VAL A 99 7.03 -24.76 4.55
C VAL A 99 6.40 -25.00 5.93
N THR A 100 6.69 -24.14 6.90
CA THR A 100 6.19 -24.29 8.28
C THR A 100 4.74 -23.81 8.45
N HIS A 101 4.21 -23.03 7.50
CA HIS A 101 2.84 -22.51 7.52
C HIS A 101 2.10 -22.84 6.21
N PRO A 102 1.90 -24.14 5.90
CA PRO A 102 1.39 -24.57 4.59
C PRO A 102 -0.03 -24.06 4.31
N GLN A 103 -0.90 -23.98 5.32
CA GLN A 103 -2.25 -23.46 5.14
C GLN A 103 -2.25 -21.99 4.70
N TRP A 104 -1.39 -21.16 5.30
CA TRP A 104 -1.23 -19.77 4.91
C TRP A 104 -0.58 -19.65 3.53
N ALA A 105 0.43 -20.48 3.23
CA ALA A 105 1.08 -20.49 1.92
C ALA A 105 0.10 -20.87 0.79
N LEU A 106 -0.84 -21.80 1.05
CA LEU A 106 -1.90 -22.14 0.09
C LEU A 106 -2.92 -21.00 -0.06
N ASP A 107 -3.46 -20.50 1.06
CA ASP A 107 -4.53 -19.50 1.06
C ASP A 107 -4.06 -18.13 0.56
N VAL A 108 -2.96 -17.60 1.11
CA VAL A 108 -2.46 -16.26 0.78
C VAL A 108 -1.40 -16.29 -0.32
N GLY A 109 -0.55 -17.33 -0.32
CA GLY A 109 0.57 -17.42 -1.26
C GLY A 109 0.20 -17.96 -2.65
N LEU A 110 -0.71 -18.93 -2.74
CA LEU A 110 -1.13 -19.49 -4.03
C LEU A 110 -2.49 -18.97 -4.50
N GLN A 111 -3.47 -18.91 -3.60
CA GLN A 111 -4.84 -18.49 -3.93
C GLN A 111 -5.03 -16.98 -3.76
N GLY A 112 -4.33 -16.36 -2.81
CA GLY A 112 -4.37 -14.93 -2.56
C GLY A 112 -3.67 -14.16 -3.67
N ARG A 113 -4.35 -13.14 -4.20
CA ARG A 113 -3.83 -12.15 -5.15
C ARG A 113 -4.48 -10.79 -4.84
N PRO A 114 -3.89 -9.66 -5.23
CA PRO A 114 -2.59 -9.47 -5.91
C PRO A 114 -1.35 -9.72 -5.01
N HIS A 115 -0.18 -9.94 -5.61
CA HIS A 115 1.13 -10.02 -4.91
C HIS A 115 2.06 -8.84 -5.28
N ASP A 116 1.45 -7.74 -5.70
CA ASP A 116 2.09 -6.50 -6.08
C ASP A 116 1.36 -5.33 -5.44
N LEU A 117 1.95 -4.14 -5.50
CA LEU A 117 1.33 -2.93 -4.94
C LEU A 117 0.50 -2.23 -6.00
N GLY A 118 -0.77 -2.60 -6.12
CA GLY A 118 -1.67 -2.20 -7.20
C GLY A 118 -1.65 -0.71 -7.53
N ASN A 119 -1.64 0.18 -6.54
CA ASN A 119 -1.58 1.63 -6.80
C ASN A 119 -0.29 2.06 -7.51
N ILE A 120 0.85 1.51 -7.09
CA ILE A 120 2.17 1.81 -7.64
C ILE A 120 2.36 1.09 -8.98
N SER A 121 1.99 -0.19 -9.06
CA SER A 121 2.05 -0.98 -10.29
C SER A 121 1.21 -0.35 -11.41
N THR A 122 0.05 0.21 -11.07
CA THR A 122 -0.82 0.92 -12.03
C THR A 122 -0.15 2.20 -12.56
N TYR A 123 0.60 2.92 -11.72
CA TYR A 123 1.31 4.13 -12.16
C TYR A 123 2.59 3.81 -12.96
N LEU A 124 3.40 2.84 -12.50
CA LEU A 124 4.64 2.47 -13.17
C LEU A 124 4.43 1.58 -14.39
N GLY A 125 3.21 1.06 -14.60
CA GLY A 125 2.89 0.14 -15.70
C GLY A 125 3.58 -1.22 -15.61
N LYS A 126 4.18 -1.55 -14.46
CA LYS A 126 4.90 -2.80 -14.22
C LYS A 126 4.61 -3.34 -12.80
N PRO A 127 4.54 -4.67 -12.61
CA PRO A 127 4.37 -5.26 -11.29
C PRO A 127 5.52 -4.85 -10.37
N THR A 128 5.21 -4.22 -9.25
CA THR A 128 6.23 -3.82 -8.26
C THR A 128 6.16 -4.76 -7.07
N GLY A 129 7.19 -5.59 -6.92
CA GLY A 129 7.34 -6.51 -5.79
C GLY A 129 7.84 -5.82 -4.53
N LEU A 130 7.91 -6.59 -3.43
CA LEU A 130 8.24 -6.07 -2.09
C LEU A 130 9.64 -5.42 -2.00
N GLU A 131 10.64 -5.96 -2.71
CA GLU A 131 12.02 -5.46 -2.67
C GLU A 131 12.17 -4.16 -3.46
N ASP A 132 11.62 -4.11 -4.67
CA ASP A 132 11.57 -2.89 -5.50
C ASP A 132 10.80 -1.77 -4.80
N TYR A 133 9.75 -2.13 -4.06
CA TYR A 133 8.95 -1.21 -3.26
C TYR A 133 9.75 -0.54 -2.13
N ILE A 134 10.47 -1.32 -1.31
CA ILE A 134 11.23 -0.74 -0.20
C ILE A 134 12.30 0.21 -0.74
N GLY A 135 12.95 -0.16 -1.86
CA GLY A 135 13.90 0.70 -2.54
C GLY A 135 13.25 1.97 -3.11
N TRP A 136 12.10 1.84 -3.79
CA TRP A 136 11.37 2.97 -4.36
C TRP A 136 10.88 3.92 -3.27
N LEU A 137 10.26 3.41 -2.20
CA LEU A 137 9.82 4.22 -1.07
C LEU A 137 10.98 4.94 -0.39
N ALA A 138 12.07 4.24 -0.08
CA ALA A 138 13.23 4.85 0.56
C ALA A 138 13.79 6.02 -0.26
N ASN A 139 13.77 5.90 -1.59
CA ASN A 139 14.21 6.96 -2.50
C ASN A 139 13.19 8.08 -2.71
N ASN A 140 11.90 7.79 -2.49
CA ASN A 140 10.82 8.72 -2.74
C ASN A 140 10.29 9.43 -1.50
N PHE A 141 10.67 9.05 -0.26
CA PHE A 141 10.32 9.89 0.88
C PHE A 141 11.02 11.25 0.80
N ASP A 142 10.24 12.32 0.97
CA ASP A 142 10.71 13.70 0.90
C ASP A 142 10.80 14.31 2.31
N PRO A 143 12.00 14.38 2.92
CA PRO A 143 12.17 15.01 4.23
C PRO A 143 12.12 16.53 4.16
N SER A 144 12.08 17.14 2.97
CA SER A 144 12.13 18.60 2.78
C SER A 144 10.76 19.28 2.77
N ILE A 145 9.68 18.51 2.98
CA ILE A 145 8.31 19.05 2.88
C ILE A 145 8.04 20.16 3.90
N SER A 146 7.32 21.18 3.45
CA SER A 146 6.79 22.26 4.27
C SER A 146 5.26 22.40 4.10
N TRP A 147 4.61 23.13 5.01
CA TRP A 147 3.19 23.46 4.89
C TRP A 147 2.82 24.16 3.57
N ARG A 148 3.78 24.87 2.95
CA ARG A 148 3.57 25.55 1.66
C ARG A 148 3.35 24.59 0.50
N ASP A 149 3.77 23.33 0.64
CA ASP A 149 3.54 22.30 -0.37
C ASP A 149 2.11 21.70 -0.29
N LEU A 150 1.32 22.12 0.71
CA LEU A 150 -0.01 21.61 1.03
C LEU A 150 -1.14 22.62 0.78
N GLU A 151 -0.80 23.90 0.63
CA GLU A 151 -1.70 25.01 0.29
C GLU A 151 -1.90 25.12 -1.23
#